data_AF-A0A835WJP2-F1
#
_entry.id   AF-A0A835WJP2-F1
#
_cell.length_a   1.000
_cell.length_b   1.000
_cell.length_c   1.000
_cell.angle_alpha   90.00
_cell.angle_beta   90.00
_cell.angle_gamma   90.00
#
_symmetry.space_group_name_H-M   'P 1'
#
loop_
_entity.id
_entity.type
_entity.pdbx_description
1 polymer ?
#
loop_
_entity_poly.entity_id
_entity_poly.type
_entity_poly.pdbx_seq_one_letter_code
_entity_poly.pdbx_strand_id
1 'polypeptide(L)' 'MHFIHTEGIAHPGVLMLLPVCTIAWLALLIPLLTFVAYQDDFKALNPLIPTHYILIAKRTFTAMKNNDFKVSEKNL' A
#
# COMPACT_ATOMS: atom_id res chain seq x y z
N MET A 1 26.17 6.75 -29.11
CA MET A 1 25.39 5.54 -28.79
C MET A 1 25.61 5.25 -27.31
N HIS A 2 24.62 5.55 -26.48
CA HIS A 2 24.73 5.41 -25.02
C HIS A 2 24.45 3.93 -24.70
N PHE A 3 25.46 3.19 -24.27
CA PHE A 3 25.29 1.80 -23.82
C PHE A 3 24.50 1.84 -22.50
N ILE A 4 23.25 1.41 -22.54
CA ILE A 4 22.49 1.12 -21.32
C ILE A 4 23.21 -0.07 -20.66
N HIS A 5 23.85 0.15 -19.52
CA HIS A 5 24.48 -0.90 -18.72
C HIS A 5 23.38 -1.87 -18.26
N THR A 6 23.28 -3.00 -18.93
CA THR A 6 22.27 -4.05 -18.69
C THR A 6 22.75 -5.10 -17.68
N GLU A 7 23.62 -4.72 -16.75
CA GLU A 7 24.11 -5.63 -15.70
C GLU A 7 23.10 -5.81 -14.55
N GLY A 8 22.04 -5.01 -14.54
CA GLY A 8 20.86 -5.20 -13.71
C GLY A 8 19.73 -5.98 -14.38
N ILE A 9 19.92 -6.51 -15.59
CA ILE A 9 18.91 -7.37 -16.24
C ILE A 9 18.93 -8.73 -15.51
N ALA A 10 18.10 -8.79 -14.47
CA ALA A 10 17.52 -10.01 -13.92
C ALA A 10 18.52 -11.02 -13.34
N HIS A 11 19.23 -10.66 -12.26
CA HIS A 11 19.68 -11.71 -11.34
C HIS A 11 18.43 -12.52 -10.93
N PRO A 12 18.40 -13.85 -11.11
CA PRO A 12 17.15 -14.63 -10.96
C PRO A 12 16.48 -14.43 -9.60
N GLY A 13 17.27 -14.20 -8.54
CA GLY A 13 16.76 -13.81 -7.23
C GLY A 13 15.95 -12.51 -7.21
N VAL A 14 16.35 -11.49 -7.98
CA VAL A 14 15.61 -10.22 -8.08
C VAL A 14 14.28 -10.44 -8.82
N LEU A 15 14.27 -11.21 -9.91
CA LEU A 15 13.03 -11.55 -10.62
C LEU A 15 12.05 -12.32 -9.73
N MET A 16 12.55 -13.22 -8.88
CA MET A 16 11.72 -13.97 -7.93
C MET A 16 11.17 -13.08 -6.80
N LEU A 17 11.85 -11.99 -6.45
CA LEU A 17 11.38 -11.02 -5.47
C LEU A 17 10.38 -10.01 -6.04
N LEU A 18 10.40 -9.74 -7.34
CA LEU A 18 9.51 -8.76 -7.97
C LEU A 18 8.02 -8.95 -7.64
N PRO A 19 7.43 -10.17 -7.69
CA PRO A 19 6.03 -10.36 -7.31
C PRO A 19 5.76 -9.99 -5.86
N VAL A 20 6.65 -10.40 -4.94
CA VAL A 20 6.51 -10.11 -3.50
C VAL A 20 6.64 -8.62 -3.23
N CYS A 21 7.63 -7.97 -3.84
CA CYS A 21 7.80 -6.52 -3.75
C CYS A 21 6.60 -5.76 -4.32
N THR A 22 6.02 -6.24 -5.42
CA THR A 22 4.83 -5.64 -6.03
C THR A 22 3.62 -5.76 -5.12
N ILE A 23 3.39 -6.93 -4.52
CA ILE A 23 2.29 -7.14 -3.56
C ILE A 23 2.48 -6.27 -2.32
N ALA A 24 3.70 -6.23 -1.77
CA ALA A 24 4.03 -5.39 -0.62
C ALA A 24 3.80 -3.90 -0.93
N TRP A 25 4.21 -3.45 -2.12
CA TRP A 25 3.99 -2.09 -2.57
C TRP A 25 2.51 -1.74 -2.69
N LEU A 26 1.70 -2.63 -3.28
CA LEU A 26 0.24 -2.45 -3.34
C LEU A 26 -0.38 -2.42 -1.94
N ALA A 27 0.04 -3.30 -1.04
CA ALA A 27 -0.42 -3.32 0.34
C ALA A 27 -0.06 -2.02 1.09
N LEU A 28 1.04 -1.36 0.75
CA LEU A 28 1.38 -0.05 1.32
C LEU A 28 0.61 1.10 0.67
N LEU A 29 0.28 0.99 -0.61
CA LEU A 29 -0.50 2.03 -1.30
C LEU A 29 -1.96 2.07 -0.87
N ILE A 30 -2.58 0.91 -0.63
CA ILE A 30 -4.02 0.84 -0.32
C ILE A 30 -4.42 1.72 0.87
N PRO A 31 -3.76 1.67 2.05
CA PRO A 31 -4.06 2.57 3.18
C PRO A 31 -3.96 4.06 2.83
N LEU A 32 -3.00 4.45 1.98
CA LEU A 32 -2.85 5.84 1.55
C LEU A 32 -3.98 6.27 0.61
N LEU A 33 -4.36 5.40 -0.33
CA LEU A 33 -5.50 5.66 -1.22
C LEU A 33 -6.81 5.75 -0.42
N THR A 34 -6.99 4.88 0.57
CA THR A 34 -8.15 4.92 1.48
C THR A 34 -8.15 6.20 2.31
N PHE A 35 -7.00 6.65 2.82
CA PHE A 35 -6.88 7.93 3.51
C PHE A 35 -7.29 9.11 2.61
N VAL A 36 -6.86 9.14 1.35
CA VAL A 36 -7.20 10.20 0.40
C VAL A 36 -8.67 10.15 -0.02
N ALA A 37 -9.25 8.96 -0.16
CA ALA A 37 -10.65 8.79 -0.52
C ALA A 37 -11.61 9.17 0.63
N TYR A 38 -11.19 8.95 1.87
CA TYR A 38 -12.02 9.12 3.07
C TYR A 38 -11.33 10.04 4.10
N GLN A 39 -10.92 11.22 3.66
CA GLN A 39 -10.16 12.17 4.49
C GLN A 39 -10.90 12.56 5.77
N ASP A 40 -12.23 12.64 5.73
CA ASP A 40 -13.05 13.04 6.87
C ASP A 40 -12.99 12.03 8.03
N ASP A 41 -12.92 10.73 7.72
CA ASP A 41 -12.80 9.64 8.71
C ASP A 41 -11.41 9.61 9.37
N PHE A 42 -10.40 10.13 8.67
CA PHE A 42 -9.00 10.13 9.12
C PHE A 42 -8.43 11.51 9.43
N LYS A 43 -9.27 12.55 9.52
CA LYS A 43 -8.83 13.95 9.70
C LYS A 43 -7.90 14.22 10.89
N ALA A 44 -7.95 13.36 11.92
CA ALA A 44 -7.09 13.46 13.11
C ALA A 44 -5.77 12.66 12.98
N LEU A 45 -5.60 11.90 11.91
CA LEU A 45 -4.45 11.06 11.65
C LEU A 45 -3.59 11.68 10.54
N ASN A 46 -2.28 11.45 10.62
CA ASN A 46 -1.33 11.91 9.63
C ASN A 46 -0.58 10.69 9.06
N PRO A 47 -0.74 10.35 7.78
CA PRO A 47 -0.14 9.15 7.20
C PRO A 47 1.40 9.17 7.17
N LEU A 48 2.03 10.33 7.39
CA LEU A 48 3.49 10.44 7.50
C LEU A 48 4.03 9.98 8.86
N ILE A 49 3.18 9.92 9.88
CA ILE A 49 3.55 9.44 11.21
C ILE A 49 3.39 7.91 11.23
N PRO A 50 4.45 7.12 11.51
CA PRO A 50 4.41 5.67 11.42
C PRO A 50 3.28 5.02 12.23
N THR A 51 3.05 5.49 13.45
CA THR A 51 1.98 4.98 14.32
C THR A 51 0.59 5.25 13.73
N HIS A 52 0.37 6.43 13.15
CA HIS A 52 -0.90 6.80 12.53
C HIS A 52 -1.13 6.01 11.25
N TYR A 53 -0.07 5.82 10.45
CA TYR A 53 -0.11 4.97 9.27
C TYR A 53 -0.55 3.54 9.61
N ILE A 54 0.03 2.95 10.66
CA ILE A 54 -0.36 1.60 11.13
C ILE A 54 -1.85 1.57 11.53
N LEU A 55 -2.37 2.62 12.18
CA LEU A 55 -3.79 2.71 12.54
C LEU A 55 -4.69 2.78 11.30
N ILE A 56 -4.33 3.63 10.32
CA ILE A 56 -5.04 3.74 9.04
C ILE A 56 -5.03 2.39 8.32
N ALA A 57 -3.86 1.75 8.21
CA ALA A 57 -3.71 0.46 7.58
C ALA A 57 -4.56 -0.61 8.28
N LYS A 58 -4.52 -0.68 9.61
CA LYS A 58 -5.31 -1.65 10.38
C LYS A 58 -6.81 -1.48 10.12
N ARG A 59 -7.32 -0.24 10.15
CA ARG A 59 -8.73 0.04 9.85
C ARG A 59 -9.09 -0.33 8.42
N THR A 60 -8.27 0.10 7.45
CA THR A 60 -8.43 -0.19 6.03
C THR A 60 -8.49 -1.69 5.75
N PHE A 61 -7.52 -2.47 6.24
CA PHE A 61 -7.48 -3.92 6.03
C PHE A 61 -8.59 -4.66 6.79
N THR A 62 -8.98 -4.18 7.97
CA THR A 62 -10.12 -4.76 8.70
C THR A 62 -11.43 -4.51 7.96
N ALA A 63 -11.64 -3.29 7.45
CA ALA A 63 -12.80 -2.93 6.65
C ALA A 63 -12.88 -3.79 5.37
N MET A 64 -11.76 -3.95 4.65
CA MET A 64 -11.70 -4.82 3.47
C MET A 64 -12.00 -6.28 3.80
N LYS A 65 -11.40 -6.82 4.87
CA LYS A 65 -11.65 -8.21 5.28
C LYS A 65 -13.11 -8.47 5.61
N ASN A 66 -13.79 -7.49 6.20
CA ASN A 66 -15.18 -7.63 6.64
C ASN A 66 -16.21 -7.36 5.53
N ASN A 67 -15.79 -6.82 4.37
CA ASN A 67 -16.70 -6.40 3.29
C ASN A 67 -16.26 -6.89 1.90
N ASP A 68 -15.86 -8.16 1.77
CA ASP A 68 -15.49 -8.78 0.48
C ASP A 68 -14.46 -7.95 -0.32
N PHE A 69 -13.42 -7.47 0.36
CA PHE A 69 -12.36 -6.61 -0.19
C PHE A 69 -12.81 -5.22 -0.66
N LYS A 70 -14.00 -4.77 -0.25
CA LYS A 70 -14.48 -3.40 -0.49
C LYS A 70 -14.25 -2.52 0.73
N VAL A 71 -14.03 -1.24 0.47
CA VAL A 71 -13.97 -0.21 1.50
C VAL A 71 -15.11 0.77 1.26
N SER A 72 -15.78 1.19 2.32
CA SER A 72 -16.88 2.14 2.32
C SER A 72 -16.78 3.00 3.58
N GLU A 73 -17.21 4.27 3.52
CA GLU A 73 -17.20 5.21 4.67
C GLU A 73 -17.80 4.62 5.93
N LYS A 74 -18.87 3.82 5.80
CA LYS A 74 -19.54 3.24 6.98
C LYS A 74 -18.69 2.24 7.76
N ASN A 75 -17.56 1.81 7.20
CA ASN A 75 -16.75 0.71 7.71
C ASN A 75 -15.34 1.13 8.16
N LEU A 76 -15.00 2.43 8.10
CA LEU A 76 -13.65 2.98 8.40
C LEU A 76 -13.55 3.69 9.76
#